data_AF-A0A0Q7V1J7-F1
#
_entry.id   AF-A0A0Q7V1J7-F1
#
_cell.length_a   1.000
_cell.length_b   1.000
_cell.length_c   1.000
_cell.angle_alpha   90.00
_cell.angle_beta   90.00
_cell.angle_gamma   90.00
#
_symmetry.space_group_name_H-M   'P 1'
#
loop_
_entity.id
_entity.type
_entity.pdbx_description
1 polymer ?
#
loop_
_entity_poly.entity_id
_entity_poly.type
_entity_poly.pdbx_seq_one_letter_code
_entity_poly.pdbx_strand_id
1 'polypeptide(L)' 'MASRDELIKREALELWNQMHDEPPPEVSGGELLEIICRNLHVQDYDRVRSPFLRPTMILRPEEWPEARKG' A
#
# COMPACT_ATOMS: atom_id res chain seq x y z
N MET A 1 8.22 -27.41 -0.85
CA MET A 1 7.78 -26.09 -0.35
C MET A 1 7.61 -25.20 -1.57
N ALA A 2 6.49 -24.50 -1.71
CA ALA A 2 6.29 -23.60 -2.83
C ALA A 2 7.39 -22.53 -2.86
N SER A 3 7.84 -22.14 -4.04
CA SER A 3 8.84 -21.08 -4.19
C SER A 3 8.25 -19.74 -3.74
N ARG A 4 9.12 -18.79 -3.37
CA ARG A 4 8.69 -17.44 -2.99
C ARG A 4 7.82 -16.79 -4.08
N ASP A 5 8.19 -16.97 -5.34
CA ASP A 5 7.47 -16.38 -6.47
C ASP A 5 6.12 -17.05 -6.72
N GLU A 6 6.00 -18.35 -6.50
CA GLU A 6 4.71 -19.06 -6.54
C GLU A 6 3.76 -18.56 -5.46
N LEU A 7 4.26 -18.35 -4.23
CA LEU A 7 3.48 -17.76 -3.15
C LEU A 7 3.02 -16.35 -3.52
N ILE A 8 3.93 -15.49 -3.99
CA ILE A 8 3.59 -14.12 -4.40
C ILE A 8 2.54 -14.14 -5.52
N LYS A 9 2.71 -15.00 -6.53
CA LYS A 9 1.75 -15.09 -7.64
C LYS A 9 0.38 -15.53 -7.16
N ARG A 10 0.29 -16.49 -6.25
CA ARG A 10 -0.98 -16.93 -5.67
C ARG A 10 -1.70 -15.80 -4.92
N GLU A 11 -0.99 -15.11 -4.01
CA GLU A 11 -1.59 -14.02 -3.23
C GLU A 11 -1.99 -12.84 -4.13
N ALA A 12 -1.20 -12.52 -5.15
CA ALA A 12 -1.51 -11.47 -6.12
C ALA A 12 -2.77 -11.78 -6.94
N LEU A 13 -2.98 -13.05 -7.32
CA LEU A 13 -4.19 -13.50 -8.01
C LEU A 13 -5.43 -13.43 -7.11
N GLU A 14 -5.31 -13.84 -5.84
CA GLU A 14 -6.39 -13.70 -4.87
C GLU A 14 -6.77 -12.23 -4.67
N LEU A 15 -5.79 -11.33 -4.56
CA LEU A 15 -6.02 -9.90 -4.45
C LEU A 15 -6.72 -9.33 -5.70
N TRP A 16 -6.28 -9.73 -6.90
CA TRP A 16 -6.92 -9.31 -8.15
C TRP A 16 -8.40 -9.67 -8.18
N ASN A 17 -8.75 -10.92 -7.88
CA ASN A 17 -10.12 -11.41 -7.89
C ASN A 17 -11.05 -10.70 -6.88
N GLN A 18 -10.50 -10.10 -5.83
CA GLN A 18 -11.28 -9.32 -4.87
C GLN A 18 -11.54 -7.87 -5.33
N MET A 19 -10.66 -7.34 -6.19
CA MET A 19 -10.68 -5.94 -6.62
C MET A 19 -11.26 -5.74 -8.02
N HIS A 20 -11.24 -6.79 -8.85
CA HIS A 20 -11.57 -6.73 -10.26
C HIS A 20 -12.53 -7.87 -10.63
N ASP A 21 -13.52 -7.57 -11.48
CA ASP A 21 -14.43 -8.57 -12.04
C ASP A 21 -13.91 -9.23 -13.33
N GLU A 22 -12.77 -8.75 -13.84
CA GLU A 22 -12.13 -9.23 -15.08
C GLU A 22 -10.98 -10.21 -14.79
N PRO A 23 -10.63 -11.11 -15.73
CA PRO A 23 -9.53 -12.05 -15.50
C PRO A 23 -8.17 -11.33 -15.36
N PRO A 24 -7.28 -11.82 -14.48
CA PRO A 24 -5.96 -11.23 -14.30
C PRO A 24 -5.08 -11.42 -15.56
N PRO A 25 -4.19 -10.47 -15.87
CA PRO A 25 -3.23 -10.61 -16.96
C PRO A 25 -2.21 -11.74 -16.68
N GLU A 26 -1.74 -12.38 -17.75
CA GLU A 26 -0.71 -13.44 -17.73
C GLU A 26 0.69 -12.84 -17.51
N VAL A 27 0.98 -12.44 -16.27
CA VAL A 27 2.27 -11.85 -15.86
C VAL A 27 2.85 -12.55 -14.61
N SER A 28 4.06 -12.16 -14.19
CA SER A 28 4.62 -12.63 -12.92
C SER A 28 3.84 -12.06 -11.73
N GLY A 29 3.95 -12.71 -10.56
CA GLY A 29 3.26 -12.24 -9.35
C GLY A 29 3.70 -10.83 -8.93
N GLY A 30 4.98 -10.50 -9.11
CA GLY A 30 5.50 -9.16 -8.81
C GLY A 30 4.90 -8.09 -9.73
N GLU A 31 4.89 -8.35 -11.03
CA GLU A 31 4.29 -7.43 -12.01
C GLU A 31 2.78 -7.27 -11.79
N LEU A 32 2.07 -8.35 -11.42
CA LEU A 32 0.64 -8.28 -11.11
C LEU A 32 0.37 -7.34 -9.92
N LEU A 33 1.19 -7.42 -8.87
CA LEU A 33 1.11 -6.51 -7.72
C LEU A 33 1.39 -5.06 -8.12
N GLU A 34 2.37 -4.80 -9.00
CA GLU A 34 2.64 -3.45 -9.48
C GLU A 34 1.44 -2.87 -10.25
N ILE A 35 0.76 -3.68 -11.06
CA ILE A 35 -0.46 -3.27 -11.78
C ILE A 35 -1.58 -2.94 -10.78
N ILE A 36 -1.82 -3.81 -9.79
CA ILE A 36 -2.82 -3.59 -8.74
C ILE A 36 -2.53 -2.29 -7.98
N CYS A 37 -1.27 -2.10 -7.55
CA CYS A 37 -0.83 -0.92 -6.81
C CYS A 37 -0.90 0.39 -7.62
N ARG A 38 -0.72 0.34 -8.95
CA ARG A 38 -0.80 1.53 -9.81
C ARG A 38 -2.20 2.13 -9.84
N ASN A 39 -3.23 1.29 -9.74
CA ASN A 39 -4.63 1.72 -9.74
C ASN A 39 -5.16 2.03 -8.33
N LEU A 40 -4.47 1.56 -7.30
CA LEU A 40 -4.77 1.95 -5.93
C LEU A 40 -4.37 3.41 -5.75
N HIS A 41 -5.35 4.25 -5.41
CA HIS A 41 -5.07 5.55 -4.83
C HIS A 41 -4.57 5.33 -3.39
N VAL A 42 -3.35 4.79 -3.27
CA VAL A 42 -2.65 4.64 -2.01
C VAL A 42 -2.41 6.05 -1.53
N GLN A 43 -3.32 6.54 -0.69
CA GLN A 43 -3.09 7.74 0.11
C GLN A 43 -1.71 7.57 0.75
N ASP A 44 -0.88 8.60 0.67
CA ASP A 44 0.45 8.58 1.29
C ASP A 44 0.34 7.95 2.67
N TYR A 45 1.23 6.99 2.96
CA TYR A 45 1.19 6.23 4.19
C TYR A 45 1.32 7.17 5.39
N ASP A 46 0.17 7.62 5.89
CA ASP A 46 0.06 8.43 7.09
C ASP A 46 -0.03 7.47 8.26
N ARG A 47 1.11 7.23 8.93
CA ARG A 47 1.20 6.45 10.19
C ARG A 47 0.20 6.89 11.25
N VAL A 48 -0.38 8.07 11.08
CA VAL A 48 -1.20 8.77 12.04
C VAL A 48 -2.68 8.83 11.63
N ARG A 49 -3.05 8.20 10.51
CA ARG A 49 -4.45 7.94 10.16
C ARG A 49 -5.01 6.84 11.06
N SER A 50 -5.51 7.26 12.22
CA SER A 50 -6.45 6.48 13.01
C SER A 50 -7.77 7.24 13.09
N PRO A 51 -8.93 6.57 12.96
CA PRO A 51 -10.24 7.23 13.11
C PRO A 51 -10.44 7.84 14.51
N PHE A 52 -9.59 7.48 15.47
CA PHE A 52 -9.62 7.99 16.84
C PHE A 52 -8.60 9.11 17.10
N LEU A 53 -7.70 9.39 16.15
CA LEU A 53 -6.67 10.40 16.31
C LEU A 53 -7.08 11.68 15.58
N ARG A 54 -7.28 12.75 16.34
CA ARG A 54 -7.61 14.06 15.75
C ARG A 54 -6.33 14.66 15.14
N PRO A 55 -6.42 15.38 14.00
CA PRO A 55 -5.25 16.01 13.38
C PRO A 55 -4.44 16.89 14.34
N THR A 56 -5.10 17.57 15.28
CA THR A 56 -4.46 18.42 16.31
C THR A 56 -3.65 17.65 17.37
N MET A 57 -3.76 16.32 17.41
CA MET A 57 -3.03 15.46 18.33
C MET A 57 -1.77 14.87 17.68
N ILE A 58 -1.48 15.26 16.44
CA ILE A 58 -0.36 14.80 15.64
C ILE A 58 0.64 15.94 15.57
N LEU A 59 1.83 15.76 16.15
CA LEU A 59 2.94 16.66 15.89
C LEU A 59 3.60 16.21 14.58
N ARG A 60 3.47 17.01 13.52
CA ARG A 60 4.10 16.70 12.24
C ARG A 60 5.60 17.06 12.26
N PRO A 61 6.45 16.40 11.46
CA PRO A 61 7.89 16.68 11.43
C PRO A 61 8.23 18.15 11.17
N GLU A 62 7.41 18.87 10.39
CA GLU A 62 7.58 20.30 10.10
C GLU A 62 7.28 21.19 11.31
N GLU A 63 6.53 20.66 12.28
CA GLU A 63 6.13 21.35 13.52
C GLU A 63 7.11 21.09 14.67
N TRP A 64 8.15 20.28 14.44
CA TRP A 64 9.12 19.94 15.48
C TRP A 64 9.88 21.19 15.95
N PRO A 65 10.09 21.38 17.26
CA PRO A 65 10.82 22.54 17.79
C PRO A 65 12.24 22.67 17.22
N GLU A 66 12.83 21.55 16.82
CA GLU A 66 14.17 21.46 16.23
C GLU A 66 14.21 21.93 14.77
N ALA A 67 13.11 21.78 14.03
CA ALA A 67 12.99 22.24 12.64
C ALA A 67 12.92 23.78 12.52
N ARG A 68 12.61 24.49 13.61
CA ARG A 68 12.55 25.97 13.68
C ARG A 68 13.90 26.66 13.87
N LYS A 69 15.01 25.90 13.91
CA LYS A 69 16.37 26.41 14.12
C LYS A 69 17.22 26.47 12.83
N GLY A 70 16.59 26.47 11.66
CA GLY A 70 17.23 26.68 10.35
C GLY A 70 17.03 28.09 9.83
#